data_AF-A0AAU4G9V6-F1
#
_entry.id   AF-A0AAU4G9V6-F1
#
_cell.length_a   1.000
_cell.length_b   1.000
_cell.length_c   1.000
_cell.angle_alpha   90.00
_cell.angle_beta   90.00
_cell.angle_gamma   90.00
#
_symmetry.space_group_name_H-M   'P 1'
#
loop_
_entity.id
_entity.type
_entity.pdbx_description
1 polymer ?
#
loop_
_entity_poly.entity_id
_entity_poly.type
_entity_poly.pdbx_seq_one_letter_code
_entity_poly.pdbx_strand_id
1 'polypeptide(L)'
;MMSAPSLLDPAADELKLGVPGRTATDVARAAQTLLGERFDSVSFMYVLMRAFEVDFYAARDASRWHEFHGGPRALSDADLETLLAPWLDR
;
A
#
# COMPACT_ATOMS: atom_id res chain seq x y z
N MET A 1 -5.05 -5.48 -14.34
CA MET A 1 -4.42 -4.99 -15.60
C MET A 1 -3.22 -4.18 -15.17
N MET A 2 -1.99 -4.46 -15.63
CA MET A 2 -0.81 -3.70 -15.17
C MET A 2 -0.92 -2.24 -15.64
N SER A 3 -1.15 -1.33 -14.70
CA SER A 3 -1.08 0.11 -14.97
C SER A 3 0.37 0.51 -15.22
N ALA A 4 0.59 1.41 -16.18
CA ALA A 4 1.92 1.99 -16.39
C ALA A 4 2.37 2.78 -15.14
N PRO A 5 3.65 2.76 -14.77
CA PRO A 5 4.18 3.48 -13.60
C PRO A 5 3.79 4.97 -13.56
N SER A 6 3.78 5.64 -14.72
CA SER A 6 3.37 7.05 -14.86
C SER A 6 1.94 7.35 -14.41
N LEU A 7 1.07 6.34 -14.35
CA LEU A 7 -0.32 6.47 -13.86
C LEU A 7 -0.42 6.29 -12.34
N LEU A 8 0.62 5.79 -11.69
CA LEU A 8 0.67 5.47 -10.26
C LEU A 8 1.59 6.42 -9.49
N ASP A 9 2.63 6.96 -10.14
CA ASP A 9 3.57 7.93 -9.56
C ASP A 9 2.88 9.09 -8.82
N PRO A 10 1.83 9.77 -9.38
CA PRO A 10 1.19 10.86 -8.68
C PRO A 10 0.55 10.45 -7.34
N ALA A 11 -0.02 9.24 -7.27
CA ALA A 11 -0.61 8.73 -6.04
C ALA A 11 0.47 8.40 -5.00
N ALA A 12 1.62 7.88 -5.43
CA ALA A 12 2.75 7.63 -4.54
C ALA A 12 3.35 8.93 -3.99
N ASP A 13 3.49 9.97 -4.83
CA ASP A 13 3.99 11.28 -4.40
C ASP A 13 3.04 11.94 -3.39
N GLU A 14 1.73 11.90 -3.64
CA GLU A 14 0.68 12.37 -2.70
C GLU A 14 0.74 11.63 -1.36
N LEU A 15 0.87 10.30 -1.39
CA LEU A 15 1.00 9.49 -0.18
C LEU A 15 2.24 9.86 0.63
N LYS A 16 3.36 10.10 -0.04
CA LYS A 16 4.62 10.49 0.61
C LYS A 16 4.52 11.85 1.31
N LEU A 17 3.82 12.81 0.72
CA LEU A 17 3.65 14.15 1.30
C LEU A 17 2.70 14.18 2.51
N GLY A 18 1.83 13.18 2.63
CA GLY A 18 0.77 13.15 3.64
C GLY A 18 1.12 12.52 5.00
N VAL A 19 2.36 12.06 5.23
CA VAL A 19 2.67 11.20 6.40
C VAL A 19 3.75 11.79 7.29
N PRO A 20 3.32 12.42 8.39
CA PRO A 20 3.69 11.88 9.71
C PRO A 20 2.45 11.36 10.46
N GLY A 21 2.56 10.17 11.07
CA GLY A 21 1.58 9.66 12.04
C GLY A 21 0.34 8.96 11.48
N ARG A 22 0.34 8.51 10.23
CA ARG A 22 -0.72 7.65 9.67
C ARG A 22 -0.40 6.18 9.88
N THR A 23 -1.43 5.39 10.19
CA THR A 23 -1.28 3.93 10.29
C THR A 23 -1.17 3.29 8.90
N ALA A 24 -0.72 2.05 8.82
CA ALA A 24 -0.64 1.29 7.57
C ALA A 24 -2.01 1.15 6.89
N THR A 25 -3.06 0.97 7.67
CA THR A 25 -4.45 0.91 7.19
C THR A 25 -4.87 2.27 6.61
N ASP A 26 -4.54 3.37 7.29
CA ASP A 26 -4.83 4.72 6.75
C ASP A 26 -4.11 4.96 5.42
N VAL A 27 -2.85 4.52 5.30
CA VAL A 27 -2.09 4.57 4.05
C VAL A 27 -2.78 3.73 2.97
N ALA A 28 -3.26 2.54 3.29
CA ALA A 28 -3.95 1.68 2.34
C ALA A 28 -5.29 2.26 1.88
N ARG A 29 -6.07 2.86 2.77
CA ARG A 29 -7.33 3.56 2.43
C ARG A 29 -7.10 4.84 1.63
N ALA A 30 -6.03 5.57 1.95
CA ALA A 30 -5.62 6.72 1.16
C ALA A 30 -5.19 6.30 -0.26
N ALA A 31 -4.41 5.22 -0.38
CA ALA A 31 -4.03 4.66 -1.67
C ALA A 31 -5.26 4.21 -2.47
N GLN A 32 -6.24 3.57 -1.82
CA GLN A 32 -7.52 3.21 -2.43
C GLN A 32 -8.26 4.43 -2.99
N THR A 33 -8.31 5.52 -2.23
CA THR A 33 -8.96 6.76 -2.63
C THR A 33 -8.25 7.42 -3.82
N LEU A 34 -6.93 7.49 -3.78
CA LEU A 34 -6.12 8.13 -4.83
C LEU A 34 -6.09 7.33 -6.14
N LEU A 35 -6.04 6.00 -6.04
CA LEU A 35 -5.94 5.12 -7.20
C LEU A 35 -7.32 4.79 -7.81
N GLY A 36 -8.39 4.83 -7.02
CA GLY A 36 -9.75 4.56 -7.49
C GLY A 36 -9.87 3.18 -8.16
N GLU A 37 -10.39 3.15 -9.39
CA GLU A 37 -10.51 1.90 -10.18
C GLU A 37 -9.18 1.20 -10.47
N ARG A 38 -8.05 1.91 -10.34
CA ARG A 38 -6.71 1.35 -10.52
C ARG A 38 -6.18 0.68 -9.25
N PHE A 39 -6.92 0.75 -8.14
CA PHE A 39 -6.52 0.15 -6.88
C PHE A 39 -6.66 -1.37 -6.94
N ASP A 40 -5.52 -2.04 -7.02
CA ASP A 40 -5.39 -3.49 -6.96
C ASP A 40 -4.12 -3.87 -6.21
N SER A 41 -3.92 -5.17 -5.98
CA SER A 41 -2.77 -5.68 -5.23
C SER A 41 -1.42 -5.25 -5.81
N VAL A 42 -1.33 -5.06 -7.13
CA VAL A 42 -0.09 -4.70 -7.83
C VAL A 42 0.16 -3.20 -7.74
N SER A 43 -0.86 -2.37 -7.97
CA SER A 43 -0.72 -0.92 -7.83
C SER A 43 -0.46 -0.52 -6.37
N PHE A 44 -1.07 -1.23 -5.41
CA PHE A 44 -0.79 -1.04 -4.00
C PHE A 44 0.66 -1.37 -3.63
N MET A 45 1.18 -2.51 -4.10
CA MET A 45 2.59 -2.87 -3.92
C MET A 45 3.52 -1.79 -4.50
N TYR A 46 3.21 -1.29 -5.69
CA TYR A 46 3.99 -0.24 -6.34
C TYR A 46 4.04 1.05 -5.52
N VAL A 47 2.88 1.57 -5.05
CA VAL A 47 2.86 2.83 -4.30
C VAL A 47 3.56 2.71 -2.95
N LEU A 48 3.48 1.55 -2.27
CA LEU A 48 4.23 1.30 -1.03
C LEU A 48 5.75 1.39 -1.24
N MET A 49 6.25 0.71 -2.28
CA MET A 49 7.67 0.75 -2.63
C MET A 49 8.12 2.16 -3.03
N ARG A 50 7.28 2.90 -3.74
CA ARG A 50 7.62 4.22 -4.28
C ARG A 50 7.55 5.34 -3.24
N ALA A 51 6.52 5.34 -2.40
CA ALA A 51 6.23 6.41 -1.45
C ALA A 51 7.03 6.26 -0.14
N PHE A 52 7.13 5.04 0.37
CA PHE A 52 7.67 4.73 1.71
C PHE A 52 8.93 3.85 1.66
N GLU A 53 9.45 3.58 0.47
CA GLU A 53 10.66 2.75 0.27
C GLU A 53 10.51 1.36 0.90
N VAL A 54 9.29 0.82 0.91
CA VAL A 54 9.00 -0.53 1.40
C VAL A 54 9.72 -1.54 0.54
N ASP A 55 10.39 -2.51 1.17
CA ASP A 55 11.09 -3.57 0.45
C ASP A 55 10.11 -4.43 -0.36
N PHE A 56 10.57 -4.93 -1.50
CA PHE A 56 9.74 -5.73 -2.42
C PHE A 56 9.01 -6.89 -1.72
N TYR A 57 9.69 -7.62 -0.82
CA TYR A 57 9.08 -8.75 -0.12
C TYR A 57 7.98 -8.31 0.85
N ALA A 58 8.20 -7.22 1.59
CA ALA A 58 7.19 -6.67 2.50
C ALA A 58 6.00 -6.10 1.71
N ALA A 59 6.25 -5.38 0.61
CA ALA A 59 5.20 -4.88 -0.27
C ALA A 59 4.40 -6.03 -0.93
N ARG A 60 5.09 -7.12 -1.29
CA ARG A 60 4.44 -8.34 -1.80
C ARG A 60 3.57 -9.01 -0.73
N ASP A 61 4.00 -9.06 0.51
CA ASP A 61 3.17 -9.61 1.59
C ASP A 61 1.98 -8.70 1.90
N ALA A 62 2.16 -7.37 1.86
CA ALA A 62 1.09 -6.39 1.99
C ALA A 62 0.03 -6.51 0.87
N SER A 63 0.42 -6.97 -0.32
CA SER A 63 -0.51 -7.24 -1.43
C SER A 63 -1.55 -8.33 -1.13
N ARG A 64 -1.37 -9.10 -0.04
CA ARG A 64 -2.34 -10.09 0.47
C ARG A 64 -3.40 -9.49 1.37
N TRP A 65 -3.42 -8.17 1.56
CA TRP A 65 -4.43 -7.49 2.37
C TRP A 65 -5.85 -7.93 2.02
N HIS A 66 -6.65 -8.19 3.04
CA HIS A 66 -7.95 -8.86 2.92
C HIS A 66 -8.93 -8.15 2.00
N GLU A 67 -8.78 -6.84 1.82
CA GLU A 67 -9.58 -6.03 0.89
C GLU A 67 -9.33 -6.38 -0.60
N PHE A 68 -8.19 -6.99 -0.94
CA PHE A 68 -7.94 -7.49 -2.31
C PHE A 68 -8.37 -8.94 -2.48
N HIS A 69 -8.15 -9.75 -1.45
CA HIS A 69 -8.28 -11.21 -1.50
C HIS A 69 -8.88 -11.74 -0.20
N GLY A 70 -10.01 -12.45 -0.28
CA GLY A 70 -10.54 -13.22 0.84
C GLY A 70 -9.80 -14.55 1.04
N GLY A 71 -9.87 -15.11 2.25
CA GLY A 71 -9.47 -16.49 2.54
C GLY A 71 -8.44 -16.64 3.67
N PRO A 72 -7.99 -17.87 3.96
CA PRO A 72 -7.20 -18.18 5.16
C PRO A 72 -5.79 -17.56 5.21
N ARG A 73 -5.32 -17.00 4.08
CA ARG A 73 -4.00 -16.35 3.96
C ARG A 73 -4.11 -14.85 3.72
N ALA A 74 -5.32 -14.29 3.84
CA ALA A 74 -5.53 -12.86 3.76
C ALA A 74 -4.84 -12.17 4.94
N LEU A 75 -4.13 -11.08 4.67
CA LEU A 75 -3.48 -10.27 5.68
C LEU A 75 -4.53 -9.36 6.32
N SER A 76 -4.70 -9.44 7.64
CA SER A 76 -5.64 -8.58 8.37
C SER A 76 -5.12 -7.14 8.46
N ASP A 77 -5.98 -6.20 8.88
CA ASP A 77 -5.55 -4.82 9.17
C ASP A 77 -4.43 -4.80 10.22
N ALA A 78 -4.55 -5.57 11.31
CA ALA A 78 -3.54 -5.63 12.37
C ALA A 78 -2.20 -6.22 11.90
N ASP A 79 -2.24 -7.24 11.04
CA ASP A 79 -1.03 -7.81 10.46
C ASP A 79 -0.40 -6.85 9.44
N LEU A 80 -1.21 -6.07 8.71
CA LEU A 80 -0.73 -5.02 7.82
C LEU A 80 -0.03 -3.89 8.59
N GLU A 81 -0.60 -3.47 9.73
CA GLU A 81 0.04 -2.51 10.65
C GLU A 81 1.40 -3.02 11.10
N THR A 82 1.45 -4.26 11.60
CA THR A 82 2.69 -4.88 12.07
C THR A 82 3.72 -5.01 10.96
N LEU A 83 3.27 -5.39 9.75
CA LEU A 83 4.13 -5.56 8.60
C LEU A 83 4.77 -4.24 8.14
N LEU A 84 4.03 -3.13 8.15
CA LEU A 84 4.51 -1.85 7.58
C LEU A 84 5.08 -0.87 8.62
N ALA A 85 4.92 -1.12 9.92
CA ALA A 85 5.46 -0.30 11.00
C ALA A 85 6.95 0.10 10.82
N PRO A 86 7.87 -0.80 10.40
CA PRO A 86 9.29 -0.44 10.23
C PRO A 86 9.57 0.67 9.20
N TRP A 87 8.63 0.94 8.29
CA TRP A 87 8.73 1.96 7.25
C TRP A 87 7.89 3.21 7.54
N LEU A 88 6.77 3.07 8.25
CA LEU A 88 5.83 4.17 8.49
C LEU A 88 6.07 4.93 9.80
N ASP A 89 6.75 4.32 10.78
CA ASP A 89 7.10 4.97 12.05
C ASP A 89 8.40 5.81 11.98
N ARG A 90 8.82 6.22 10.78
CA ARG A 90 10.09 6.93 10.51
C ARG A 90 9.95 8.44 10.42
#